data_AF-A0A059V9G2-F1
#
_entry.id   AF-A0A059V9G2-F1
#
_cell.length_a   1.000
_cell.length_b   1.000
_cell.length_c   1.000
_cell.angle_alpha   90.00
_cell.angle_beta   90.00
_cell.angle_gamma   90.00
#
_symmetry.space_group_name_H-M   'P 1'
#
loop_
_entity.id
_entity.type
_entity.pdbx_description
1 polymer ?
#
loop_
_entity_poly.entity_id
_entity_poly.type
_entity_poly.pdbx_seq_one_letter_code
_entity_poly.pdbx_strand_id
1 'polypeptide(L)'
;VLDLPNLIEIQTASYQWFLDVGLKEMFQDISPIEDFTGNLSLEFIDYSLAEPKYSVEETKERDVTYSAPLRVKVRLVNKETGEVKDQDVFMGDFPLMTETGTFVINGAERVIVSQLVRSPSVYYNGKMDKNGKLGFSATVIPNRGAWLEYEQTPRMLCMFESTSTRKLPITVLMRALGFGTDQEIIDLIGDNEYLRNTLEKDNTESVEKALLEIYERLRPGEPPTVENAKSLLVSRFFDPKRYDLANVGRYKINKKLHIKNRLFGQRIAETLIDPETGEIIVEKGTMLDR
;
A
#
# COMPACT_ATOMS: atom_id res chain seq x y z
N VAL A 1 -41.66 -4.06 -9.72
CA VAL A 1 -40.92 -5.28 -9.33
C VAL A 1 -39.58 -5.19 -10.02
N LEU A 2 -38.48 -5.29 -9.28
CA LEU A 2 -37.14 -5.34 -9.88
C LEU A 2 -36.88 -6.79 -10.30
N ASP A 3 -36.48 -6.98 -11.55
CA ASP A 3 -36.11 -8.29 -12.08
C ASP A 3 -34.84 -8.82 -11.41
N LEU A 4 -34.68 -10.14 -11.39
CA LEU A 4 -33.49 -10.77 -10.85
C LEU A 4 -32.27 -10.39 -11.69
N PRO A 5 -31.17 -9.92 -11.07
CA PRO A 5 -29.94 -9.62 -11.80
C PRO A 5 -29.28 -10.92 -12.28
N ASN A 6 -28.33 -10.77 -13.20
CA ASN A 6 -27.53 -11.89 -13.67
C ASN A 6 -26.65 -12.44 -12.52
N LEU A 7 -26.93 -13.67 -12.08
CA LEU A 7 -26.28 -14.27 -10.91
C LEU A 7 -24.79 -14.62 -11.12
N ILE A 8 -24.33 -14.68 -12.38
CA ILE A 8 -22.91 -14.89 -12.73
C ILE A 8 -22.21 -13.60 -13.15
N GLU A 9 -22.89 -12.45 -13.08
CA GLU A 9 -22.37 -11.15 -13.49
C GLU A 9 -21.10 -10.77 -12.76
N ILE A 10 -20.99 -11.10 -11.47
CA ILE A 10 -19.80 -10.79 -10.66
C ILE A 10 -18.52 -11.39 -11.28
N GLN A 11 -18.59 -12.62 -11.79
CA GLN A 11 -17.44 -13.29 -12.38
C GLN A 11 -17.10 -12.68 -13.75
N THR A 12 -18.11 -12.59 -14.61
CA THR A 12 -17.96 -12.12 -16.00
C THR A 12 -17.55 -10.65 -16.05
N ALA A 13 -18.19 -9.78 -15.26
CA ALA A 13 -17.85 -8.36 -15.18
C ALA A 13 -16.44 -8.14 -14.59
N SER A 14 -16.06 -8.89 -13.57
CA SER A 14 -14.72 -8.78 -12.97
C SER A 14 -13.62 -9.19 -13.97
N TYR A 15 -13.85 -10.25 -14.74
CA TYR A 15 -12.87 -10.71 -15.73
C TYR A 15 -12.80 -9.78 -16.94
N GLN A 16 -13.95 -9.28 -17.42
CA GLN A 16 -13.99 -8.30 -18.50
C GLN A 16 -13.25 -7.01 -18.10
N TRP A 17 -13.50 -6.48 -16.90
CA TRP A 17 -12.74 -5.34 -16.37
C TRP A 17 -11.24 -5.64 -16.27
N PHE A 18 -10.85 -6.84 -15.85
CA PHE A 18 -9.45 -7.24 -15.78
C PHE A 18 -8.78 -7.23 -17.16
N LEU A 19 -9.45 -7.70 -18.20
CA LEU A 19 -8.94 -7.59 -19.57
C LEU A 19 -8.86 -6.11 -19.99
N ASP A 20 -9.99 -5.41 -19.99
CA ASP A 20 -10.08 -4.06 -20.58
C ASP A 20 -9.20 -3.02 -19.87
N VAL A 21 -9.07 -3.13 -18.55
CA VAL A 21 -8.44 -2.13 -17.69
C VAL A 21 -7.28 -2.74 -16.90
N GLY A 22 -7.52 -3.83 -16.18
CA GLY A 22 -6.57 -4.37 -15.20
C GLY A 22 -5.21 -4.77 -15.78
N LEU A 23 -5.17 -5.46 -16.92
CA LEU A 23 -3.93 -5.84 -17.60
C LEU A 23 -3.13 -4.62 -18.03
N LYS A 24 -3.82 -3.60 -18.55
CA LYS A 24 -3.19 -2.35 -19.00
C LYS A 24 -2.60 -1.58 -17.82
N GLU A 25 -3.37 -1.42 -16.74
CA GLU A 25 -2.89 -0.78 -15.51
C GLU A 25 -1.67 -1.50 -14.94
N MET A 26 -1.68 -2.83 -14.92
CA MET A 26 -0.55 -3.64 -14.44
C MET A 26 0.72 -3.42 -15.28
N PHE A 27 0.62 -3.42 -16.61
CA PHE A 27 1.79 -3.18 -17.46
C PHE A 27 2.28 -1.74 -17.37
N GLN A 28 1.38 -0.77 -17.16
CA GLN A 28 1.76 0.62 -16.92
C GLN A 28 2.46 0.81 -15.57
N ASP A 29 2.05 0.10 -14.50
CA ASP A 29 2.68 0.20 -13.16
C ASP A 29 4.16 -0.20 -13.18
N ILE A 30 4.51 -1.21 -13.99
CA ILE A 30 5.90 -1.68 -14.09
C ILE A 30 6.74 -0.89 -15.10
N SER A 31 6.11 -0.03 -15.92
CA SER A 31 6.76 0.71 -17.00
C SER A 31 7.08 2.16 -16.59
N PRO A 32 8.23 2.73 -16.99
CA PRO A 32 9.33 2.08 -17.69
C PRO A 32 10.17 1.17 -16.78
N ILE A 33 10.74 0.15 -17.41
CA ILE A 33 11.81 -0.67 -16.81
C ILE A 33 13.13 -0.13 -17.32
N GLU A 34 13.96 0.39 -16.42
CA GLU A 34 15.27 0.92 -16.76
C GLU A 34 16.37 -0.04 -16.32
N ASP A 35 17.49 -0.06 -17.05
CA ASP A 35 18.70 -0.73 -16.62
C ASP A 35 19.40 0.03 -15.48
N PHE A 36 20.43 -0.60 -14.88
CA PHE A 36 21.12 -0.02 -13.72
C PHE A 36 21.79 1.33 -14.01
N THR A 37 22.23 1.56 -15.26
CA THR A 37 22.86 2.81 -15.68
C THR A 37 21.85 3.85 -16.16
N GLY A 38 20.59 3.46 -16.39
CA GLY A 38 19.52 4.32 -16.90
C GLY A 38 19.61 4.60 -18.41
N ASN A 39 20.48 3.90 -19.15
CA ASN A 39 20.76 4.09 -20.56
C ASN A 39 19.76 3.35 -21.46
N LEU A 40 19.25 2.20 -21.00
CA LEU A 40 18.22 1.44 -21.69
C LEU A 40 16.90 1.55 -20.93
N SER A 41 15.84 1.92 -21.63
CA SER A 41 14.47 1.97 -21.10
C SER A 41 13.56 1.06 -21.92
N LEU A 42 12.82 0.18 -21.25
CA LEU A 42 11.79 -0.66 -21.85
C LEU A 42 10.41 -0.13 -21.44
N GLU A 43 9.68 0.35 -22.43
CA GLU A 43 8.37 0.99 -22.28
C GLU A 43 7.25 0.07 -22.78
N PHE A 44 6.15 0.02 -22.03
CA PHE A 44 4.92 -0.64 -22.46
C PHE A 44 4.14 0.29 -23.38
N ILE A 45 3.71 -0.20 -24.55
CA ILE A 45 2.82 0.53 -25.45
C ILE A 45 1.40 0.02 -25.31
N ASP A 46 1.20 -1.27 -25.58
CA ASP A 46 -0.12 -1.89 -25.59
C ASP A 46 -0.01 -3.41 -25.48
N TYR A 47 -1.15 -4.10 -25.36
CA TYR A 47 -1.21 -5.55 -25.44
C TYR A 47 -2.35 -6.00 -26.37
N SER A 48 -2.25 -7.24 -26.85
CA SER A 48 -3.30 -7.88 -27.65
C SER A 48 -3.44 -9.33 -27.25
N LEU A 49 -4.69 -9.80 -27.10
CA LEU A 49 -5.01 -11.22 -27.05
C LEU A 49 -5.43 -11.68 -28.45
N ALA A 50 -4.83 -12.75 -28.93
CA ALA A 50 -5.26 -13.41 -30.15
C ALA A 50 -6.50 -14.30 -29.89
N GLU A 51 -7.06 -14.88 -30.94
CA GLU A 51 -8.14 -15.85 -30.81
C GLU A 51 -7.66 -17.15 -30.13
N PRO A 52 -8.51 -17.81 -29.34
CA PRO A 52 -8.21 -19.12 -28.78
C PRO A 52 -8.01 -20.16 -29.88
N LYS A 53 -7.09 -21.10 -29.66
CA LYS A 53 -6.72 -22.12 -30.65
C LYS A 53 -7.83 -23.15 -30.91
N TYR A 54 -8.67 -23.40 -29.91
CA TYR A 54 -9.71 -24.42 -29.90
C TYR A 54 -11.00 -23.87 -29.28
N SER A 55 -12.14 -24.47 -29.60
CA SER A 55 -13.39 -24.18 -28.90
C SER A 55 -13.34 -24.70 -27.45
N VAL A 56 -14.31 -24.33 -26.63
CA VAL A 56 -14.42 -24.81 -25.24
C VAL A 56 -14.61 -26.33 -25.20
N GLU A 57 -15.42 -26.88 -26.10
CA GLU A 57 -15.70 -28.33 -26.20
C GLU A 57 -14.44 -29.09 -26.63
N GLU A 58 -13.77 -28.64 -27.69
CA GLU A 58 -12.56 -29.28 -28.19
C GLU A 58 -11.41 -29.20 -27.16
N THR A 59 -11.35 -28.10 -26.39
CA THR A 59 -10.39 -27.97 -25.29
C THR A 59 -10.63 -29.05 -24.22
N LYS A 60 -11.90 -29.35 -23.88
CA LYS A 60 -12.27 -30.39 -22.92
C LYS A 60 -11.95 -31.79 -23.45
N GLU A 61 -12.24 -32.07 -24.72
CA GLU A 61 -11.95 -33.36 -25.35
C GLU A 61 -10.45 -33.66 -25.48
N ARG A 62 -9.63 -32.63 -25.66
CA ARG A 62 -8.18 -32.75 -25.85
C ARG A 62 -7.36 -32.66 -24.56
N ASP A 63 -7.99 -32.50 -23.40
CA ASP A 63 -7.32 -32.28 -22.11
C ASP A 63 -6.34 -31.09 -22.10
N VAL A 64 -6.65 -30.02 -22.85
CA VAL A 64 -5.82 -28.80 -22.93
C VAL A 64 -6.46 -27.62 -22.18
N THR A 65 -5.79 -26.46 -22.14
CA THR A 65 -6.31 -25.25 -21.48
C THR A 65 -6.97 -24.32 -22.51
N TYR A 66 -8.14 -23.77 -22.19
CA TYR A 66 -8.82 -22.78 -23.04
C TYR A 66 -8.12 -21.44 -22.86
N SER A 67 -7.27 -21.10 -23.83
CA SER A 67 -6.40 -19.92 -23.75
C SER A 67 -6.16 -19.27 -25.10
N ALA A 68 -5.79 -18.00 -25.02
CA ALA A 68 -5.44 -17.14 -26.14
C ALA A 68 -3.97 -16.65 -26.01
N PRO A 69 -3.19 -16.63 -27.10
CA PRO A 69 -1.86 -16.02 -27.09
C PRO A 69 -1.91 -14.55 -26.68
N LEU A 70 -1.24 -14.18 -25.58
CA LEU A 70 -1.04 -12.81 -25.15
C LEU A 70 0.27 -12.26 -25.74
N ARG A 71 0.17 -11.16 -26.47
CA ARG A 71 1.31 -10.40 -26.98
C ARG A 71 1.31 -9.01 -26.39
N VAL A 72 2.50 -8.51 -26.04
CA VAL A 72 2.69 -7.16 -25.52
C VAL A 72 3.61 -6.42 -26.46
N LYS A 73 3.16 -5.24 -26.89
CA LYS A 73 3.94 -4.31 -27.69
C LYS A 73 4.80 -3.48 -26.76
N VAL A 74 6.10 -3.65 -26.87
CA VAL A 74 7.10 -2.92 -26.08
C VAL A 74 7.95 -2.04 -26.96
N ARG A 75 8.50 -0.98 -26.37
CA ARG A 75 9.47 -0.07 -26.99
C ARG A 75 10.76 -0.08 -26.19
N LEU A 76 11.84 -0.48 -26.83
CA LEU A 76 13.19 -0.32 -26.28
C LEU A 76 13.74 1.03 -26.74
N VAL A 77 14.07 1.90 -25.80
CA VAL A 77 14.72 3.18 -26.02
C VAL A 77 16.15 3.09 -25.51
N ASN A 78 17.12 3.25 -26.41
CA ASN A 78 18.52 3.44 -26.05
C ASN A 78 18.82 4.94 -25.99
N LYS A 79 19.01 5.48 -24.78
CA LYS A 79 19.26 6.91 -24.57
C LYS A 79 20.65 7.36 -25.02
N GLU A 80 21.62 6.45 -25.15
CA GLU A 80 22.97 6.78 -25.64
C GLU A 80 23.00 6.97 -27.15
N THR A 81 22.35 6.06 -27.89
CA THR A 81 22.35 6.08 -29.37
C THR A 81 21.15 6.83 -29.96
N GLY A 82 20.11 7.05 -29.15
CA GLY A 82 18.81 7.56 -29.62
C GLY A 82 17.99 6.52 -30.41
N GLU A 83 18.42 5.27 -30.47
CA GLU A 83 17.70 4.20 -31.18
C GLU A 83 16.43 3.83 -30.43
N VAL A 84 15.32 3.75 -31.17
CA VAL A 84 14.02 3.32 -30.67
C VAL A 84 13.56 2.11 -31.46
N LYS A 85 13.22 1.02 -30.76
CA LYS A 85 12.82 -0.24 -31.37
C LYS A 85 11.53 -0.76 -30.75
N ASP A 86 10.48 -0.81 -31.56
CA ASP A 86 9.19 -1.37 -31.18
C ASP A 86 9.17 -2.87 -31.54
N GLN A 87 8.70 -3.72 -30.62
CA GLN A 87 8.59 -5.15 -30.85
C GLN A 87 7.36 -5.73 -30.16
N ASP A 88 6.70 -6.66 -30.82
CA ASP A 88 5.64 -7.48 -30.22
C ASP A 88 6.27 -8.73 -29.58
N VAL A 89 6.18 -8.81 -28.25
CA VAL A 89 6.73 -9.90 -27.46
C VAL A 89 5.61 -10.85 -27.05
N PHE A 90 5.80 -12.15 -27.28
CA PHE A 90 4.88 -13.18 -26.81
C PHE A 90 5.09 -13.42 -25.31
N MET A 91 4.04 -13.16 -24.52
CA MET A 91 4.09 -13.29 -23.06
C MET A 91 3.64 -14.66 -22.57
N GLY A 92 3.00 -15.45 -23.43
CA GLY A 92 2.44 -16.76 -23.09
C GLY A 92 0.99 -16.90 -23.54
N ASP A 93 0.46 -18.11 -23.39
CA ASP A 93 -0.97 -18.37 -23.58
C ASP A 93 -1.72 -17.99 -22.29
N PHE A 94 -2.73 -17.12 -22.42
CA PHE A 94 -3.52 -16.58 -21.31
C PHE A 94 -4.88 -17.28 -21.21
N PRO A 95 -5.24 -17.90 -20.08
CA PRO A 95 -6.53 -18.59 -19.93
C PRO A 95 -7.71 -17.62 -20.07
N LEU A 96 -8.70 -18.02 -20.87
CA LEU A 96 -9.92 -17.25 -21.11
C LEU A 96 -11.09 -17.77 -20.26
N MET A 97 -11.94 -16.84 -19.82
CA MET A 97 -13.20 -17.18 -19.17
C MET A 97 -14.23 -17.59 -20.23
N THR A 98 -14.97 -18.67 -19.97
CA THR A 98 -16.08 -19.13 -20.80
C THR A 98 -17.33 -18.26 -20.57
N GLU A 99 -18.34 -18.38 -21.43
CA GLU A 99 -19.62 -17.68 -21.28
C GLU A 99 -20.36 -18.01 -19.97
N THR A 100 -20.06 -19.17 -19.36
CA THR A 100 -20.65 -19.61 -18.10
C THR A 100 -19.91 -19.09 -16.86
N GLY A 101 -18.85 -18.29 -17.04
CA GLY A 101 -18.05 -17.74 -15.94
C GLY A 101 -17.02 -18.73 -15.36
N THR A 102 -16.63 -19.74 -16.14
CA THR A 102 -15.68 -20.79 -15.74
C THR A 102 -14.39 -20.71 -16.56
N PHE A 103 -13.38 -21.48 -16.19
CA PHE A 103 -12.14 -21.67 -16.94
C PHE A 103 -11.92 -23.15 -17.23
N VAL A 104 -11.45 -23.49 -18.43
CA VAL A 104 -11.03 -24.86 -18.73
C VAL A 104 -9.52 -24.97 -18.63
N ILE A 105 -9.01 -25.69 -17.63
CA ILE A 105 -7.59 -25.88 -17.36
C ILE A 105 -7.27 -27.37 -17.46
N ASN A 106 -6.49 -27.74 -18.47
CA ASN A 106 -6.14 -29.14 -18.78
C ASN A 106 -7.37 -30.05 -18.86
N GLY A 107 -8.34 -29.67 -19.69
CA GLY A 107 -9.62 -30.37 -19.88
C GLY A 107 -10.65 -30.18 -18.76
N ALA A 108 -10.21 -29.83 -17.56
CA ALA A 108 -11.08 -29.70 -16.39
C ALA A 108 -11.65 -28.28 -16.24
N GLU A 109 -12.96 -28.21 -16.04
CA GLU A 109 -13.66 -26.95 -15.76
C GLU A 109 -13.47 -26.51 -14.30
N ARG A 110 -13.13 -25.24 -14.12
CA ARG A 110 -12.78 -24.64 -12.83
C ARG A 110 -13.48 -23.31 -12.66
N VAL A 111 -13.79 -22.98 -11.41
CA VAL A 111 -14.38 -21.70 -11.03
C VAL A 111 -13.41 -20.98 -10.11
N ILE A 112 -13.16 -19.70 -10.38
CA ILE A 112 -12.43 -18.83 -9.47
C ILE A 112 -13.43 -18.27 -8.46
N VAL A 113 -13.21 -18.55 -7.17
CA VAL A 113 -14.10 -18.11 -6.10
C VAL A 113 -13.60 -16.80 -5.51
N SER A 114 -14.50 -15.84 -5.36
CA SER A 114 -14.20 -14.56 -4.72
C SER A 114 -13.77 -14.76 -3.28
N GLN A 115 -12.64 -14.16 -2.91
CA GLN A 115 -12.11 -14.22 -1.55
C GLN A 115 -12.45 -12.96 -0.77
N LEU A 116 -12.79 -13.12 0.50
CA LEU A 116 -12.98 -12.00 1.42
C LEU A 116 -11.67 -11.75 2.18
N VAL A 117 -11.02 -10.64 1.83
CA VAL A 117 -9.78 -10.18 2.46
C VAL A 117 -9.99 -8.86 3.18
N ARG A 118 -9.12 -8.57 4.17
CA ARG A 118 -9.12 -7.25 4.81
C ARG A 118 -8.68 -6.20 3.80
N SER A 119 -9.48 -5.17 3.60
CA SER A 119 -9.11 -4.08 2.70
C SER A 119 -7.98 -3.23 3.28
N PRO A 120 -7.07 -2.68 2.45
CA PRO A 120 -6.03 -1.77 2.89
C PRO A 120 -6.61 -0.57 3.65
N SER A 121 -6.05 -0.23 4.81
CA SER A 121 -6.48 0.88 5.68
C SER A 121 -5.61 0.95 6.94
N VAL A 122 -5.84 1.99 7.76
CA VAL A 122 -5.51 1.98 9.19
C VAL A 122 -6.65 1.36 9.99
N TYR A 123 -6.31 0.44 10.90
CA TYR A 123 -7.22 -0.20 11.84
C TYR A 123 -6.77 0.11 13.27
N TYR A 124 -7.72 0.32 14.17
CA TYR A 124 -7.46 0.50 15.60
C TYR A 124 -8.12 -0.64 16.37
N ASN A 125 -7.45 -1.11 17.42
CA ASN A 125 -7.97 -2.13 18.31
C ASN A 125 -7.75 -1.69 19.76
N GLY A 126 -8.69 -2.05 20.63
CA GLY A 126 -8.60 -1.84 22.08
C GLY A 126 -8.79 -3.18 22.77
N LYS A 127 -7.81 -3.58 23.58
CA LYS A 127 -7.87 -4.83 24.35
C LYS A 127 -7.56 -4.56 25.80
N MET A 128 -8.39 -5.08 26.70
CA MET A 128 -8.07 -5.08 28.13
C MET A 128 -6.94 -6.08 28.41
N ASP A 129 -5.94 -5.61 29.14
CA ASP A 129 -4.90 -6.48 29.68
C ASP A 129 -5.42 -7.30 30.87
N LYS A 130 -4.58 -8.21 31.39
CA LYS A 130 -4.92 -9.06 32.54
C LYS A 130 -5.15 -8.27 33.84
N ASN A 131 -4.72 -7.00 33.90
CA ASN A 131 -4.83 -6.11 35.05
C ASN A 131 -6.01 -5.13 34.90
N GLY A 132 -6.85 -5.28 33.86
CA GLY A 132 -7.99 -4.41 33.59
C GLY A 132 -7.64 -3.07 32.94
N LYS A 133 -6.37 -2.84 32.55
CA LYS A 133 -5.99 -1.63 31.80
C LYS A 133 -6.30 -1.81 30.32
N LEU A 134 -6.87 -0.78 29.71
CA LEU A 134 -7.15 -0.75 28.28
C LEU A 134 -5.86 -0.44 27.50
N GLY A 135 -5.38 -1.39 26.72
CA GLY A 135 -4.29 -1.20 25.76
C GLY A 135 -4.84 -0.94 24.37
N PHE A 136 -4.21 -0.03 23.64
CA PHE A 136 -4.57 0.30 22.27
C PHE A 136 -3.50 -0.17 21.30
N SER A 137 -3.91 -0.64 20.13
CA SER A 137 -3.02 -0.90 19.01
C SER A 137 -3.59 -0.34 17.72
N ALA A 138 -2.72 -0.08 16.76
CA ALA A 138 -3.09 0.32 15.42
C ALA A 138 -2.28 -0.45 14.38
N THR A 139 -2.89 -0.80 13.26
CA THR A 139 -2.24 -1.54 12.16
C THR A 139 -2.52 -0.80 10.87
N VAL A 140 -1.48 -0.47 10.13
CA VAL A 140 -1.53 0.07 8.77
C VAL A 140 -1.29 -1.08 7.81
N ILE A 141 -2.33 -1.43 7.06
CA ILE A 141 -2.33 -2.53 6.10
C ILE A 141 -2.29 -1.93 4.69
N PRO A 142 -1.19 -2.12 3.92
CA PRO A 142 -1.14 -1.76 2.51
C PRO A 142 -1.81 -2.80 1.61
N ASN A 143 -2.00 -2.43 0.34
CA ASN A 143 -2.36 -3.36 -0.74
C ASN A 143 -1.16 -4.25 -1.11
N ARG A 144 0.02 -3.62 -1.24
CA ARG A 144 1.31 -4.26 -1.48
C ARG A 144 2.36 -3.58 -0.62
N GLY A 145 3.20 -4.34 0.08
CA GLY A 145 4.30 -3.81 0.89
C GLY A 145 4.24 -4.20 2.36
N ALA A 146 5.15 -3.61 3.15
CA ALA A 146 5.32 -3.90 4.57
C ALA A 146 4.17 -3.36 5.44
N TRP A 147 3.73 -4.12 6.44
CA TRP A 147 2.73 -3.59 7.39
C TRP A 147 3.45 -2.83 8.51
N LEU A 148 2.80 -1.76 8.98
CA LEU A 148 3.24 -1.02 10.16
C LEU A 148 2.25 -1.22 11.28
N GLU A 149 2.75 -1.61 12.45
CA GLU A 149 1.95 -1.86 13.62
C GLU A 149 2.44 -1.00 14.78
N TYR A 150 1.48 -0.47 15.54
CA TYR A 150 1.70 0.37 16.70
C TYR A 150 1.00 -0.27 17.88
N GLU A 151 1.66 -0.26 19.03
CA GLU A 151 1.11 -0.83 20.25
C GLU A 151 1.44 0.07 21.43
N GLN A 152 0.41 0.40 22.20
CA GLN A 152 0.57 1.03 23.48
C GLN A 152 0.86 -0.03 24.54
N THR A 153 2.06 0.02 25.09
CA THR A 153 2.41 -0.72 26.30
C THR A 153 2.09 0.13 27.53
N PRO A 154 2.08 -0.44 28.76
CA PRO A 154 1.74 0.32 29.97
C PRO A 154 2.61 1.57 30.24
N ARG A 155 3.77 1.69 29.60
CA ARG A 155 4.74 2.78 29.85
C ARG A 155 5.28 3.45 28.58
N MET A 156 4.96 2.99 27.38
CA MET A 156 5.53 3.57 26.15
C MET A 156 4.70 3.21 24.91
N LEU A 157 4.89 4.01 23.87
CA LEU A 157 4.36 3.77 22.54
C LEU A 157 5.41 3.03 21.71
N CYS A 158 5.06 1.85 21.23
CA CYS A 158 5.92 1.02 20.41
C CYS A 158 5.42 1.00 18.97
N MET A 159 6.35 0.82 18.05
CA MET A 159 6.13 0.44 16.67
C MET A 159 6.84 -0.87 16.37
N PHE A 160 6.28 -1.68 15.48
CA PHE A 160 6.98 -2.76 14.80
C PHE A 160 6.50 -2.87 13.36
N GLU A 161 7.37 -3.37 12.51
CA GLU A 161 7.06 -3.71 11.12
C GLU A 161 6.82 -5.22 11.03
N SER A 162 5.91 -5.67 10.16
CA SER A 162 5.45 -7.07 10.14
C SER A 162 6.52 -8.13 9.90
N THR A 163 7.65 -7.78 9.27
CA THR A 163 8.77 -8.70 9.03
C THR A 163 9.83 -8.63 10.13
N SER A 164 9.74 -7.63 11.02
CA SER A 164 10.62 -7.51 12.18
C SER A 164 10.01 -8.18 13.41
N THR A 165 10.86 -8.86 14.19
CA THR A 165 10.46 -9.53 15.43
C THR A 165 10.57 -8.66 16.67
N ARG A 166 11.10 -7.43 16.54
CA ARG A 166 11.42 -6.56 17.69
C ARG A 166 10.70 -5.22 17.59
N LYS A 167 10.14 -4.80 18.74
CA LYS A 167 9.49 -3.50 18.91
C LYS A 167 10.53 -2.40 19.10
N LEU A 168 10.27 -1.24 18.52
CA LEU A 168 11.03 -0.01 18.71
C LEU A 168 10.12 1.06 19.34
N PRO A 169 10.65 2.00 20.13
CA PRO A 169 9.95 3.24 20.46
C PRO A 169 9.48 3.95 19.19
N ILE A 170 8.26 4.50 19.17
CA ILE A 170 7.76 5.22 17.98
C ILE A 170 8.61 6.45 17.63
N THR A 171 9.29 7.03 18.63
CA THR A 171 10.18 8.18 18.49
C THR A 171 11.40 7.88 17.62
N VAL A 172 11.88 6.63 17.59
CA VAL A 172 12.95 6.21 16.67
C VAL A 172 12.52 6.41 15.22
N LEU A 173 11.28 6.07 14.86
CA LEU A 173 10.76 6.35 13.52
C LEU A 173 10.64 7.86 13.27
N MET A 174 10.15 8.63 14.25
CA MET A 174 10.03 10.08 14.10
C MET A 174 11.39 10.74 13.83
N ARG A 175 12.44 10.34 14.55
CA ARG A 175 13.81 10.79 14.29
C ARG A 175 14.28 10.38 12.91
N ALA A 176 14.08 9.12 12.51
CA ALA A 176 14.46 8.64 11.19
C ALA A 176 13.75 9.37 10.03
N LEU A 177 12.56 9.93 10.28
CA LEU A 177 11.80 10.75 9.34
C LEU A 177 12.24 12.24 9.32
N GLY A 178 13.14 12.66 10.20
CA GLY A 178 13.76 13.99 10.19
C GLY A 178 13.53 14.83 11.45
N PHE A 179 12.76 14.36 12.44
CA PHE A 179 12.56 15.07 13.71
C PHE A 179 13.65 14.67 14.71
N GLY A 180 14.85 15.21 14.55
CA GLY A 180 16.07 14.72 15.20
C GLY A 180 16.11 14.89 16.71
N THR A 181 15.43 15.90 17.25
CA THR A 181 15.47 16.26 18.67
C THR A 181 14.16 15.98 19.41
N ASP A 182 14.26 15.78 20.72
CA ASP A 182 13.11 15.53 21.60
C ASP A 182 12.13 16.70 21.56
N GLN A 183 12.66 17.93 21.51
CA GLN A 183 11.85 19.13 21.47
C GLN A 183 11.03 19.21 20.17
N GLU A 184 11.63 18.91 19.01
CA GLU A 184 10.89 18.86 17.74
C GLU A 184 9.76 17.82 17.77
N ILE A 185 10.00 16.65 18.39
CA ILE A 185 8.99 15.60 18.51
C ILE A 185 7.86 16.04 19.45
N ILE A 186 8.18 16.70 20.57
CA ILE A 186 7.21 17.24 21.52
C ILE A 186 6.36 18.34 20.86
N ASP A 187 6.99 19.24 20.11
CA ASP A 187 6.30 20.32 19.40
C ASP A 187 5.39 19.78 18.30
N LEU A 188 5.77 18.67 17.65
CA LEU A 188 4.99 18.02 16.59
C LEU A 188 3.73 17.32 17.10
N ILE A 189 3.85 16.53 18.17
CA ILE A 189 2.80 15.61 18.63
C ILE A 189 2.01 16.19 19.82
N GLY A 190 2.60 17.15 20.51
CA GLY A 190 2.11 17.66 21.78
C GLY A 190 2.65 16.88 22.97
N ASP A 191 2.82 17.60 24.07
CA ASP A 191 3.41 17.07 25.29
C ASP A 191 2.44 16.16 26.06
N ASN A 192 2.78 14.88 26.19
CA ASN A 192 2.04 13.95 27.04
C ASN A 192 2.96 12.94 27.76
N GLU A 193 2.44 12.34 28.83
CA GLU A 193 3.17 11.38 29.66
C GLU A 193 3.69 10.18 28.87
N TYR A 194 2.90 9.62 27.95
CA TYR A 194 3.33 8.48 27.13
C TYR A 194 4.49 8.82 26.19
N LEU A 195 4.49 10.03 25.62
CA LEU A 195 5.54 10.52 24.74
C LEU A 195 6.83 10.73 25.52
N ARG A 196 6.76 11.42 26.67
CA ARG A 196 7.92 11.61 27.56
C ARG A 196 8.54 10.27 27.98
N ASN A 197 7.72 9.33 28.44
CA ASN A 197 8.19 8.00 28.82
C ASN A 197 8.75 7.19 27.63
N THR A 198 8.33 7.50 26.40
CA THR A 198 8.85 6.86 25.18
C THR A 198 10.19 7.47 24.78
N LEU A 199 10.34 8.79 24.86
CA LEU A 199 11.61 9.51 24.65
C LEU A 199 12.67 9.07 25.65
N GLU A 200 12.33 8.92 26.94
CA GLU A 200 13.27 8.42 27.96
C GLU A 200 13.81 7.01 27.67
N LYS A 201 13.07 6.21 26.91
CA LYS A 201 13.47 4.85 26.50
C LYS A 201 14.11 4.79 25.12
N ASP A 202 14.09 5.90 24.41
CA ASP A 202 14.69 6.03 23.10
C ASP A 202 16.19 6.29 23.29
N ASN A 203 17.00 5.30 22.95
CA ASN A 203 18.46 5.43 23.03
C ASN A 203 19.06 6.19 21.82
N THR A 204 18.22 6.61 20.88
CA THR A 204 18.65 7.34 19.70
C THR A 204 18.51 8.83 19.95
N GLU A 205 19.61 9.57 19.82
CA GLU A 205 19.68 11.02 20.08
C GLU A 205 19.81 11.85 18.80
N SER A 206 19.83 11.19 17.64
CA SER A 206 19.97 11.85 16.33
C SER A 206 19.27 11.07 15.23
N VAL A 207 19.05 11.74 14.09
CA VAL A 207 18.49 11.15 12.87
C VAL A 207 19.34 9.98 12.39
N GLU A 208 20.67 10.13 12.40
CA GLU A 208 21.60 9.10 11.94
C GLU A 208 21.55 7.85 12.83
N LYS A 209 21.58 8.02 14.16
CA LYS A 209 21.47 6.90 15.10
C LYS A 209 20.15 6.16 14.93
N ALA A 210 19.05 6.90 14.73
CA ALA A 210 17.73 6.32 14.51
C ALA A 210 17.64 5.52 13.19
N LEU A 211 18.22 6.05 12.11
CA LEU A 211 18.31 5.35 10.83
C LEU A 211 19.11 4.04 10.97
N LEU A 212 20.26 4.08 11.63
CA LEU A 212 21.09 2.90 11.87
C LEU A 212 20.36 1.85 12.72
N GLU A 213 19.68 2.26 13.79
CA GLU A 213 18.87 1.37 14.64
C GLU A 213 17.78 0.67 13.80
N ILE A 214 17.04 1.41 12.97
CA ILE A 214 16.02 0.80 12.09
C ILE A 214 16.67 -0.18 11.11
N TYR A 215 17.81 0.17 10.51
CA TYR A 215 18.50 -0.69 9.56
C TYR A 215 18.95 -2.02 10.19
N GLU A 216 19.60 -1.96 11.35
CA GLU A 216 20.06 -3.15 12.08
C GLU A 216 18.91 -4.10 12.42
N ARG A 217 17.73 -3.55 12.73
CA ARG A 217 16.52 -4.35 13.01
C ARG A 217 15.92 -4.99 11.77
N LEU A 218 16.00 -4.33 10.62
CA LEU A 218 15.45 -4.83 9.37
C LEU A 218 16.41 -5.78 8.64
N ARG A 219 17.72 -5.59 8.81
CA ARG A 219 18.79 -6.38 8.17
C ARG A 219 19.87 -6.77 9.18
N PRO A 220 19.56 -7.71 10.08
CA PRO A 220 20.52 -8.14 11.09
C PRO A 220 21.74 -8.80 10.43
N GLY A 221 22.94 -8.29 10.73
CA GLY A 221 24.21 -8.84 10.24
C GLY A 221 24.81 -8.14 9.02
N GLU A 222 24.10 -7.20 8.40
CA GLU A 222 24.69 -6.28 7.40
C GLU A 222 25.27 -5.05 8.12
N PRO A 223 26.50 -4.59 7.77
CA PRO A 223 27.08 -3.40 8.38
C PRO A 223 26.23 -2.16 8.04
N PRO A 224 25.70 -1.45 9.04
CA PRO A 224 24.79 -0.33 8.79
C PRO A 224 25.59 0.91 8.38
N THR A 225 25.16 1.57 7.31
CA THR A 225 25.60 2.93 6.95
C THR A 225 24.38 3.84 6.89
N VAL A 226 24.55 5.12 7.18
CA VAL A 226 23.44 6.09 7.19
C VAL A 226 22.77 6.16 5.81
N GLU A 227 23.56 6.12 4.74
CA GLU A 227 23.06 6.17 3.37
C GLU A 227 22.23 4.93 3.02
N ASN A 228 22.74 3.73 3.35
CA ASN A 228 22.00 2.49 3.13
C ASN A 228 20.72 2.42 3.98
N ALA A 229 20.79 2.92 5.22
CA ALA A 229 19.64 3.00 6.12
C ALA A 229 18.54 3.91 5.60
N LYS A 230 18.91 5.11 5.13
CA LYS A 230 18.00 6.04 4.50
C LYS A 230 17.38 5.46 3.24
N SER A 231 18.20 4.91 2.34
CA SER A 231 17.75 4.28 1.10
C SER A 231 16.81 3.10 1.36
N LEU A 232 17.10 2.28 2.37
CA LEU A 232 16.22 1.18 2.79
C LEU A 232 14.86 1.69 3.26
N LEU A 233 14.83 2.72 4.13
CA LEU A 233 13.57 3.28 4.64
C LEU A 233 12.71 3.84 3.51
N VAL A 234 13.34 4.64 2.63
CA VAL A 234 12.67 5.26 1.47
C VAL A 234 12.14 4.19 0.51
N SER A 235 12.98 3.25 0.10
CA SER A 235 12.56 2.16 -0.80
C SER A 235 11.48 1.26 -0.20
N ARG A 236 11.43 1.13 1.12
CA ARG A 236 10.48 0.21 1.78
C ARG A 236 9.08 0.80 1.96
N PHE A 237 8.96 2.11 2.18
CA PHE A 237 7.68 2.76 2.51
C PHE A 237 7.25 3.87 1.55
N PHE A 238 8.18 4.43 0.77
CA PHE A 238 7.95 5.61 -0.05
C PHE A 238 8.20 5.38 -1.55
N ASP A 239 8.68 4.19 -1.94
CA ASP A 239 8.78 3.78 -3.34
C ASP A 239 7.45 3.17 -3.81
N PRO A 240 6.75 3.79 -4.78
CA PRO A 240 5.48 3.27 -5.31
C PRO A 240 5.58 1.86 -5.90
N LYS A 241 6.76 1.46 -6.39
CA LYS A 241 6.99 0.11 -6.93
C LYS A 241 6.99 -0.95 -5.82
N ARG A 242 7.27 -0.57 -4.58
CA ARG A 242 7.41 -1.49 -3.42
C ARG A 242 6.30 -1.34 -2.38
N TYR A 243 5.68 -0.17 -2.31
CA TYR A 243 4.62 0.14 -1.35
C TYR A 243 3.42 0.78 -2.04
N ASP A 244 2.26 0.13 -1.96
CA ASP A 244 1.01 0.60 -2.56
C ASP A 244 -0.16 0.39 -1.61
N LEU A 245 -1.04 1.39 -1.55
CA LEU A 245 -2.29 1.37 -0.79
C LEU A 245 -3.51 1.04 -1.67
N ALA A 246 -3.36 1.11 -2.99
CA ALA A 246 -4.42 1.17 -3.98
C ALA A 246 -5.40 2.34 -3.75
N ASN A 247 -6.26 2.60 -4.75
CA ASN A 247 -7.28 3.63 -4.68
C ASN A 247 -8.22 3.43 -3.47
N VAL A 248 -8.62 2.19 -3.23
CA VAL A 248 -9.49 1.83 -2.09
C VAL A 248 -8.80 2.10 -0.74
N GLY A 249 -7.52 1.78 -0.60
CA GLY A 249 -6.80 2.02 0.64
C GLY A 249 -6.57 3.50 0.89
N ARG A 250 -6.19 4.25 -0.15
CA ARG A 250 -6.05 5.71 -0.04
C ARG A 250 -7.36 6.37 0.37
N TYR A 251 -8.47 5.99 -0.26
CA TYR A 251 -9.81 6.45 0.12
C TYR A 251 -10.13 6.14 1.59
N LYS A 252 -9.91 4.90 2.03
CA LYS A 252 -10.21 4.47 3.40
C LYS A 252 -9.35 5.17 4.45
N ILE A 253 -8.05 5.32 4.20
CA ILE A 253 -7.12 6.01 5.10
C ILE A 253 -7.51 7.48 5.21
N ASN A 254 -7.74 8.17 4.08
CA ASN A 254 -8.14 9.57 4.08
C ASN A 254 -9.45 9.78 4.86
N LYS A 255 -10.44 8.91 4.62
CA LYS A 255 -11.72 8.95 5.35
C LYS A 255 -11.53 8.68 6.84
N LYS A 256 -10.65 7.75 7.22
CA LYS A 256 -10.43 7.36 8.61
C LYS A 256 -9.68 8.44 9.40
N LEU A 257 -8.65 9.03 8.80
CA LEU A 257 -7.77 10.02 9.43
C LEU A 257 -8.25 11.47 9.25
N HIS A 258 -9.37 11.68 8.56
CA HIS A 258 -9.93 13.00 8.33
C HIS A 258 -10.13 13.78 9.64
N ILE A 259 -9.64 15.02 9.69
CA ILE A 259 -9.62 15.85 10.90
C ILE A 259 -11.03 16.08 11.48
N LYS A 260 -12.04 16.22 10.61
CA LYS A 260 -13.46 16.34 11.03
C LYS A 260 -13.90 15.24 12.01
N ASN A 261 -13.43 14.01 11.83
CA ASN A 261 -13.79 12.90 12.71
C ASN A 261 -13.18 13.05 14.11
N ARG A 262 -12.03 13.73 14.22
CA ARG A 262 -11.32 13.96 15.49
C ARG A 262 -11.86 15.15 16.26
N LEU A 263 -12.37 16.15 15.55
CA LEU A 263 -12.92 17.37 16.12
C LEU A 263 -14.36 17.21 16.64
N PHE A 264 -15.07 16.19 16.16
CA PHE A 264 -16.46 15.96 16.57
C PHE A 264 -16.58 15.74 18.08
N GLY A 265 -17.44 16.53 18.73
CA GLY A 265 -17.64 16.49 20.18
C GLY A 265 -16.49 17.07 20.99
N GLN A 266 -15.52 17.74 20.35
CA GLN A 266 -14.44 18.45 21.03
C GLN A 266 -14.73 19.95 21.13
N ARG A 267 -14.10 20.61 22.10
CA ARG A 267 -14.12 22.07 22.23
C ARG A 267 -12.90 22.67 21.55
N ILE A 268 -13.13 23.72 20.78
CA ILE A 268 -12.07 24.46 20.11
C ILE A 268 -11.17 25.16 21.13
N ALA A 269 -9.87 24.90 21.07
CA ALA A 269 -8.89 25.45 22.00
C ALA A 269 -8.55 26.93 21.68
N GLU A 270 -8.62 27.32 20.42
CA GLU A 270 -8.22 28.62 19.89
C GLU A 270 -9.15 29.07 18.77
N THR A 271 -9.46 30.37 18.68
CA THR A 271 -10.34 30.90 17.63
C THR A 271 -9.76 30.60 16.25
N LEU A 272 -10.53 29.90 15.42
CA LEU A 272 -10.16 29.58 14.05
C LEU A 272 -10.53 30.76 13.16
N ILE A 273 -9.55 31.28 12.44
CA ILE A 273 -9.69 32.43 11.55
C ILE A 273 -9.26 32.00 10.15
N ASP A 274 -10.00 32.42 9.14
CA ASP A 274 -9.60 32.24 7.75
C ASP A 274 -8.37 33.14 7.47
N PRO A 275 -7.22 32.57 7.07
CA PRO A 275 -6.00 33.35 6.87
C PRO A 275 -6.07 34.31 5.67
N GLU A 276 -6.98 34.08 4.72
CA GLU A 276 -7.14 34.92 3.53
C GLU A 276 -8.15 36.05 3.77
N THR A 277 -9.27 35.77 4.44
CA THR A 277 -10.35 36.75 4.64
C THR A 277 -10.29 37.45 6.00
N GLY A 278 -9.62 36.86 6.98
CA GLY A 278 -9.61 37.32 8.38
C GLY A 278 -10.92 37.05 9.12
N GLU A 279 -11.87 36.34 8.51
CA GLU A 279 -13.15 36.01 9.14
C GLU A 279 -12.99 34.94 10.22
N ILE A 280 -13.70 35.11 11.34
CA ILE A 280 -13.76 34.09 12.39
C ILE A 280 -14.62 32.94 11.89
N ILE A 281 -13.99 31.78 11.67
CA ILE A 281 -14.67 30.55 11.27
C ILE A 281 -15.35 29.92 12.48
N VAL A 282 -14.63 29.80 13.60
CA VAL A 282 -15.15 29.23 14.86
C VAL A 282 -14.47 29.90 16.06
N GLU A 283 -15.26 30.36 17.03
CA GLU A 283 -14.72 30.93 18.26
C GLU A 283 -14.14 29.87 19.22
N LYS A 284 -13.11 30.26 19.96
CA LYS A 284 -12.58 29.49 21.09
C LYS A 284 -13.69 29.08 22.06
N GLY A 285 -13.65 27.82 22.52
CA GLY A 285 -14.59 27.26 23.49
C GLY A 285 -15.86 26.68 22.86
N THR A 286 -16.12 26.96 21.59
CA THR A 286 -17.24 26.38 20.83
C THR A 286 -17.10 24.87 20.79
N MET A 287 -18.19 24.18 21.14
CA MET A 287 -18.28 22.73 20.98
C MET A 287 -18.63 22.43 19.52
N LEU A 288 -17.78 21.65 18.85
CA LEU A 288 -18.09 21.23 17.48
C LEU A 288 -19.05 20.03 17.52
N ASP A 289 -20.33 20.31 17.29
CA ASP A 289 -21.31 19.32 16.88
C ASP A 289 -21.36 19.22 15.32
N ARG A 290 -22.37 18.54 14.77
CA ARG A 290 -22.33 17.93 13.42
C ARG A 290 -22.14 18.91 12.26
#